data_AF-A0A2D5I345-F1
#
_entry.id   AF-A0A2D5I345-F1
#
_cell.length_a   1.000
_cell.length_b   1.000
_cell.length_c   1.000
_cell.angle_alpha   90.00
_cell.angle_beta   90.00
_cell.angle_gamma   90.00
#
_symmetry.space_group_name_H-M   'P 1'
#
loop_
_entity.id
_entity.type
_entity.pdbx_description
1 polymer ?
#
loop_
_entity_poly.entity_id
_entity_poly.type
_entity_poly.pdbx_seq_one_letter_code
_entity_poly.pdbx_strand_id
1 'polypeptide(L)'
;MVRKGEVRLNSGRAKPCRKLTLGDKVRVPSLAGLEIKVKHVPEDLATRLNKKINEVSIIADKPDFFIINKPINIASHGVNGDNLGLLELTRRLYPSLNLQLVHRLDKATSGLIIVSKKRSSLVAFHNLLRNGEIKKKY
;
A
#
# COMPACT_ATOMS: atom_id res chain seq x y z
N MET A 1 -11.23 -6.22 -13.41
CA MET A 1 -10.60 -6.71 -14.65
C MET A 1 -11.02 -8.10 -15.05
N VAL A 2 -10.36 -9.19 -14.63
CA VAL A 2 -10.68 -10.54 -15.18
C VAL A 2 -12.10 -11.00 -14.82
N ARG A 3 -12.50 -10.89 -13.54
CA ARG A 3 -13.89 -11.20 -13.10
C ARG A 3 -14.97 -10.28 -13.69
N LYS A 4 -14.58 -9.09 -14.16
CA LYS A 4 -15.49 -8.13 -14.84
C LYS A 4 -15.58 -8.38 -16.35
N GLY A 5 -14.86 -9.38 -16.88
CA GLY A 5 -14.85 -9.73 -18.31
C GLY A 5 -14.06 -8.75 -19.19
N GLU A 6 -13.29 -7.85 -18.59
CA GLU A 6 -12.52 -6.82 -19.31
C GLU A 6 -11.26 -7.40 -19.97
N VAL A 7 -10.77 -8.55 -19.48
CA VAL A 7 -9.59 -9.25 -20.02
C VAL A 7 -10.01 -10.38 -20.96
N ARG A 8 -9.42 -10.41 -22.15
CA ARG A 8 -9.64 -11.43 -23.17
C ARG A 8 -8.40 -12.29 -23.38
N LEU A 9 -8.63 -13.57 -23.66
CA LEU A 9 -7.63 -14.57 -24.02
C LEU A 9 -8.05 -15.18 -25.35
N ASN A 10 -7.21 -15.08 -26.39
CA ASN A 10 -7.51 -15.57 -27.75
C ASN A 10 -8.92 -15.15 -28.23
N SER A 11 -9.23 -13.87 -28.07
CA SER A 11 -10.53 -13.24 -28.39
C SER A 11 -11.74 -13.68 -27.52
N GLY A 12 -11.59 -14.67 -26.64
CA GLY A 12 -12.61 -15.09 -25.65
C GLY A 12 -12.47 -14.44 -24.28
N ARG A 13 -13.51 -14.48 -23.42
CA ARG A 13 -13.43 -13.99 -22.02
C ARG A 13 -12.50 -14.89 -21.19
N ALA A 14 -11.57 -14.29 -20.45
CA ALA A 14 -10.67 -15.05 -19.57
C ALA A 14 -11.35 -15.37 -18.23
N LYS A 15 -11.34 -16.65 -17.82
CA LYS A 15 -11.71 -17.05 -16.45
C LYS A 15 -10.51 -16.87 -15.52
N PRO A 16 -10.69 -16.42 -14.25
CA PRO A 16 -9.58 -16.17 -13.32
C PRO A 16 -8.67 -17.37 -13.05
N CYS A 17 -9.22 -18.59 -13.10
CA CYS A 17 -8.50 -19.81 -12.74
C CYS A 17 -7.78 -20.48 -13.94
N ARG A 18 -7.85 -19.90 -15.15
CA ARG A 18 -7.26 -20.48 -16.36
C ARG A 18 -5.74 -20.31 -16.34
N LYS A 19 -4.99 -21.41 -16.47
CA LYS A 19 -3.54 -21.40 -16.72
C LYS A 19 -3.24 -21.02 -18.18
N LEU A 20 -2.21 -20.21 -18.39
CA LEU A 20 -1.76 -19.77 -19.72
C LEU A 20 -0.77 -20.77 -20.33
N THR A 21 -0.77 -20.84 -21.65
CA THR A 21 0.20 -21.60 -22.44
C THR A 21 1.02 -20.68 -23.33
N LEU A 22 2.26 -21.10 -23.63
CA LEU A 22 3.12 -20.39 -24.59
C LEU A 22 2.37 -20.22 -25.92
N GLY A 23 2.30 -18.99 -26.43
CA GLY A 23 1.56 -18.62 -27.64
C GLY A 23 0.17 -18.00 -27.41
N ASP A 24 -0.34 -18.00 -26.17
CA ASP A 24 -1.61 -17.34 -25.86
C ASP A 24 -1.56 -15.82 -26.04
N LYS A 25 -2.55 -15.26 -26.73
CA LYS A 25 -2.71 -13.81 -26.92
C LYS A 25 -3.65 -13.25 -25.86
N VAL A 26 -3.08 -12.52 -24.90
CA VAL A 26 -3.82 -11.84 -23.83
C VAL A 26 -4.08 -10.39 -24.24
N ARG A 27 -5.35 -9.97 -24.22
CA ARG A 27 -5.76 -8.58 -24.39
C ARG A 27 -6.32 -8.05 -23.07
N VAL A 28 -5.72 -6.98 -22.55
CA VAL A 28 -6.21 -6.21 -21.41
C VAL A 28 -6.90 -4.94 -21.88
N PRO A 29 -7.84 -4.36 -21.12
CA PRO A 29 -8.43 -3.07 -21.47
C PRO A 29 -7.35 -1.98 -21.51
N SER A 30 -7.52 -0.99 -22.39
CA SER A 30 -6.61 0.16 -22.45
C SER A 30 -6.67 0.93 -21.13
N LEU A 31 -5.51 1.27 -20.57
CA LEU A 31 -5.39 2.11 -19.38
C LEU A 31 -5.51 3.61 -19.72
N ALA A 32 -5.59 3.95 -21.02
CA ALA A 32 -5.73 5.33 -21.48
C ALA A 32 -7.12 5.86 -21.06
N GLY A 33 -7.13 6.95 -20.28
CA GLY A 33 -8.36 7.58 -19.76
C GLY A 33 -8.65 7.34 -18.28
N LEU A 34 -7.78 6.64 -17.54
CA LEU A 34 -7.78 6.71 -16.08
C LEU A 34 -7.25 8.08 -15.66
N GLU A 35 -8.07 9.11 -15.79
CA GLU A 35 -7.86 10.36 -15.08
C GLU A 35 -7.87 10.04 -13.59
N ILE A 36 -6.72 10.25 -12.93
CA ILE A 36 -6.71 10.36 -11.48
C ILE A 36 -7.49 11.63 -11.19
N LYS A 37 -8.80 11.50 -10.98
CA LYS A 37 -9.64 12.60 -10.50
C LYS A 37 -9.09 12.99 -9.14
N VAL A 38 -8.26 14.03 -9.12
CA VAL A 38 -7.89 14.73 -7.89
C VAL A 38 -9.16 15.41 -7.43
N LYS A 39 -9.96 14.70 -6.63
CA LYS A 39 -11.14 15.30 -5.99
C LYS A 39 -10.62 16.48 -5.16
N HIS A 40 -11.19 17.65 -5.40
CA HIS A 40 -10.99 18.83 -4.57
C HIS A 40 -11.24 18.41 -3.12
N VAL A 41 -10.22 18.50 -2.27
CA VAL A 41 -10.32 18.08 -0.87
C VAL A 41 -11.11 19.18 -0.16
N PRO A 42 -12.34 18.91 0.32
CA PRO A 42 -13.08 19.90 1.12
C PRO A 42 -12.23 20.37 2.29
N GLU A 43 -12.34 21.64 2.66
CA GLU A 43 -11.55 22.28 3.73
C GLU A 43 -11.64 21.53 5.07
N ASP A 44 -12.80 20.93 5.32
CA ASP A 44 -13.09 20.10 6.50
C ASP A 44 -12.33 18.75 6.48
N LEU A 45 -12.05 18.22 5.28
CA LEU A 45 -11.19 17.05 5.07
C LEU A 45 -9.72 17.41 5.25
N ALA A 46 -9.27 18.59 4.82
CA ALA A 46 -7.89 19.05 5.01
C ALA A 46 -7.53 19.15 6.51
N THR A 47 -8.44 19.69 7.33
CA THR A 47 -8.26 19.77 8.79
C THR A 47 -8.16 18.38 9.44
N ARG A 48 -9.05 17.45 9.07
CA ARG A 48 -9.00 16.05 9.55
C ARG A 48 -7.72 15.32 9.11
N LEU A 49 -7.24 15.62 7.91
CA LEU A 49 -6.01 15.06 7.38
C LEU A 49 -4.78 15.59 8.12
N ASN A 50 -4.71 16.90 8.38
CA ASN A 50 -3.63 17.50 9.17
C ASN A 50 -3.57 16.91 10.57
N LYS A 51 -4.72 16.69 11.22
CA LYS A 51 -4.79 16.00 12.52
C LYS A 51 -4.21 14.58 12.43
N LYS A 52 -4.62 13.79 11.44
CA LYS A 52 -4.11 12.42 11.23
C LYS A 52 -2.62 12.39 10.87
N ILE A 53 -2.12 13.38 10.15
CA ILE A 53 -0.70 13.50 9.81
C ILE A 53 0.13 13.72 11.09
N ASN A 54 -0.35 14.56 12.00
CA ASN A 54 0.30 14.80 13.29
C ASN A 54 0.33 13.56 14.20
N GLU A 55 -0.52 12.56 13.94
CA GLU A 55 -0.52 11.28 14.67
C GLU A 55 0.55 10.29 14.16
N VAL A 56 1.25 10.59 13.06
CA VAL A 56 2.35 9.76 12.54
C VAL A 56 3.60 9.98 13.38
N SER A 57 3.90 9.04 14.28
CA SER A 57 5.10 9.09 15.12
C SER A 57 6.20 8.18 14.58
N ILE A 58 7.28 8.77 14.06
CA ILE A 58 8.46 8.02 13.61
C ILE A 58 9.38 7.79 14.81
N ILE A 59 9.56 6.52 15.17
CA ILE A 59 10.42 6.09 16.29
C ILE A 59 11.86 5.96 15.84
N ALA A 60 12.08 5.51 14.61
CA ALA A 60 13.41 5.42 14.04
C ALA A 60 13.41 5.77 12.55
N ASP A 61 14.34 6.64 12.17
CA ASP A 61 14.65 6.97 10.79
C ASP A 61 16.01 6.35 10.42
N LYS A 62 16.00 5.36 9.52
CA LYS A 62 17.20 4.73 8.97
C LYS A 62 17.30 5.03 7.47
N PRO A 63 18.51 4.92 6.87
CA PRO A 63 18.70 5.19 5.44
C PRO A 63 17.75 4.40 4.53
N ASP A 64 17.41 3.18 4.91
CA ASP A 64 16.63 2.26 4.08
C ASP A 64 15.19 2.01 4.55
N PHE A 65 14.83 2.41 5.78
CA PHE A 65 13.50 2.16 6.35
C PHE A 65 13.15 3.10 7.51
N PHE A 66 11.87 3.17 7.83
CA PHE A 66 11.32 3.79 9.04
C PHE A 66 10.77 2.72 9.99
N ILE A 67 10.84 3.01 11.28
CA ILE A 67 10.00 2.38 12.30
C ILE A 67 9.00 3.43 12.75
N ILE A 68 7.71 3.16 12.56
CA ILE A 68 6.62 4.08 12.89
C ILE A 68 5.77 3.45 14.00
N ASN A 69 5.40 4.24 15.00
CA ASN A 69 4.39 3.83 15.96
C ASN A 69 3.00 4.14 15.38
N LYS A 70 2.30 3.10 14.94
CA LYS A 70 0.95 3.22 14.39
C LYS A 70 -0.05 3.43 15.54
N PRO A 71 -0.80 4.53 15.56
CA PRO A 71 -1.87 4.71 16.53
C PRO A 71 -3.04 3.74 16.26
N ILE A 72 -3.91 3.59 17.27
CA ILE A 72 -5.17 2.87 17.12
C ILE A 72 -6.10 3.63 16.16
N ASN A 73 -7.04 2.92 15.53
CA ASN A 73 -8.03 3.46 14.59
C ASN A 73 -7.49 3.96 13.24
N ILE A 74 -6.17 3.84 12.98
CA ILE A 74 -5.57 4.04 11.66
C ILE A 74 -5.27 2.68 11.02
N ALA A 75 -5.69 2.46 9.77
CA ALA A 75 -5.33 1.26 9.00
C ALA A 75 -3.88 1.37 8.50
N SER A 76 -3.15 0.25 8.33
CA SER A 76 -1.80 0.30 7.75
C SER A 76 -1.77 0.92 6.35
N HIS A 77 -2.75 0.56 5.52
CA HIS A 77 -2.94 1.07 4.16
C HIS A 77 -4.41 1.42 3.98
N GLY A 78 -4.68 2.53 3.29
CA GLY A 78 -6.04 2.96 2.95
C GLY A 78 -6.74 1.94 2.06
N VAL A 79 -8.04 1.76 2.27
CA VAL A 79 -8.86 0.83 1.48
C VAL A 79 -9.41 1.51 0.22
N ASN A 80 -9.72 2.82 0.30
CA ASN A 80 -10.31 3.65 -0.76
C ASN A 80 -9.81 5.09 -0.66
N GLY A 81 -9.92 5.88 -1.75
CA GLY A 81 -9.31 7.21 -1.90
C GLY A 81 -9.63 8.24 -0.81
N ASP A 82 -10.77 8.11 -0.13
CA ASP A 82 -11.19 9.04 0.92
C ASP A 82 -10.73 8.63 2.34
N ASN A 83 -10.15 7.42 2.51
CA ASN A 83 -9.73 6.91 3.82
C ASN A 83 -8.24 6.53 3.82
N LEU A 84 -7.39 7.52 4.06
CA LEU A 84 -5.94 7.34 4.11
C LEU A 84 -5.52 6.47 5.30
N GLY A 85 -4.67 5.47 5.02
CA GLY A 85 -3.96 4.71 6.03
C GLY A 85 -2.63 5.35 6.40
N LEU A 86 -1.90 4.70 7.31
CA LEU A 86 -0.60 5.17 7.78
C LEU A 86 0.38 5.37 6.61
N LEU A 87 0.48 4.41 5.69
CA LEU A 87 1.41 4.51 4.55
C LEU A 87 1.14 5.76 3.71
N GLU A 88 -0.12 6.08 3.45
CA GLU A 88 -0.50 7.24 2.64
C GLU A 88 -0.17 8.54 3.37
N LEU A 89 -0.41 8.59 4.68
CA LEU A 89 -0.05 9.73 5.52
C LEU A 89 1.48 9.92 5.54
N THR A 90 2.26 8.84 5.70
CA THR A 90 3.73 8.91 5.64
C THR A 90 4.22 9.33 4.26
N ARG A 91 3.61 8.87 3.16
CA ARG A 91 3.97 9.32 1.81
C ARG A 91 3.69 10.80 1.57
N ARG A 92 2.68 11.37 2.22
CA ARG A 92 2.44 12.83 2.17
C ARG A 92 3.50 13.61 2.93
N LEU A 93 3.99 13.09 4.05
CA LEU A 93 5.10 13.68 4.80
C LEU A 93 6.44 13.57 4.05
N TYR A 94 6.64 12.48 3.31
CA TYR A 94 7.89 12.20 2.57
C TYR A 94 7.60 11.90 1.09
N PRO A 95 7.16 12.91 0.31
CA PRO A 95 6.70 12.71 -1.07
C PRO A 95 7.79 12.27 -2.03
N SER A 96 9.06 12.56 -1.72
CA SER A 96 10.22 12.15 -2.53
C SER A 96 10.66 10.70 -2.28
N LEU A 97 10.15 10.04 -1.23
CA LEU A 97 10.56 8.68 -0.86
C LEU A 97 9.59 7.64 -1.42
N ASN A 98 10.15 6.54 -1.95
CA ASN A 98 9.36 5.39 -2.38
C ASN A 98 9.06 4.47 -1.19
N LEU A 99 8.05 4.84 -0.40
CA LEU A 99 7.68 4.13 0.81
C LEU A 99 6.80 2.90 0.54
N GLN A 100 7.12 1.78 1.16
CA GLN A 100 6.33 0.54 1.08
C GLN A 100 6.20 -0.11 2.47
N LEU A 101 5.03 -0.66 2.79
CA LEU A 101 4.83 -1.40 4.04
C LEU A 101 5.54 -2.75 3.99
N VAL A 102 6.27 -3.08 5.04
CA VAL A 102 6.89 -4.40 5.23
C VAL A 102 5.89 -5.40 5.79
N HIS A 103 5.05 -4.97 6.72
CA HIS A 103 3.98 -5.78 7.30
C HIS A 103 2.77 -4.90 7.64
N ARG A 104 1.70 -5.52 8.12
CA ARG A 104 0.46 -4.83 8.49
C ARG A 104 0.14 -5.03 9.96
N LEU A 105 -0.65 -4.11 10.47
CA LEU A 105 -1.35 -4.17 11.75
C LEU A 105 -2.83 -3.84 11.48
N ASP A 106 -3.73 -4.47 12.21
CA ASP A 106 -5.16 -4.19 12.07
C ASP A 106 -5.49 -2.77 12.51
N LYS A 107 -6.63 -2.25 12.03
CA LYS A 107 -7.07 -0.88 12.35
C LYS A 107 -7.20 -0.67 13.85
N ALA A 108 -7.70 -1.66 14.58
CA ALA A 108 -7.89 -1.61 16.03
C ALA A 108 -6.60 -1.90 16.83
N THR A 109 -5.48 -2.18 16.18
CA THR A 109 -4.20 -2.53 16.84
C THR A 109 -3.24 -1.35 16.76
N SER A 110 -2.73 -0.84 17.88
CA SER A 110 -1.60 0.09 17.89
C SER A 110 -0.27 -0.66 17.93
N GLY A 111 0.83 0.03 17.62
CA GLY A 111 2.18 -0.51 17.80
C GLY A 111 3.12 -0.27 16.63
N LEU A 112 4.29 -0.90 16.69
CA LEU A 112 5.38 -0.65 15.76
C LEU A 112 5.13 -1.29 14.40
N ILE A 113 5.39 -0.53 13.33
CA ILE A 113 5.32 -0.98 11.95
C ILE A 113 6.55 -0.52 11.17
N ILE A 114 7.09 -1.42 10.35
CA ILE A 114 8.26 -1.15 9.51
C ILE A 114 7.79 -0.68 8.12
N VAL A 115 8.35 0.43 7.64
CA VAL A 115 8.11 0.99 6.30
C VAL A 115 9.44 1.10 5.57
N SER A 116 9.62 0.39 4.46
CA SER A 116 10.85 0.45 3.66
C SER A 116 10.88 1.68 2.75
N LYS A 117 12.05 2.27 2.54
CA LYS A 117 12.31 3.36 1.58
C LYS A 117 12.84 2.87 0.23
N LYS A 118 13.29 1.60 0.17
CA LYS A 118 13.87 0.97 -1.03
C LYS A 118 13.32 -0.44 -1.21
N ARG A 119 13.20 -0.88 -2.47
CA ARG A 119 12.74 -2.22 -2.83
C ARG A 119 13.65 -3.33 -2.28
N SER A 120 14.97 -3.12 -2.29
CA SER A 120 15.93 -4.09 -1.75
C SER A 120 15.69 -4.35 -0.26
N SER A 121 15.48 -3.29 0.53
CA SER A 121 15.16 -3.38 1.95
C SER A 121 13.81 -4.07 2.20
N LEU A 122 12.78 -3.78 1.39
CA LEU A 122 11.50 -4.49 1.49
C LEU A 122 11.68 -6.01 1.32
N VAL A 123 12.41 -6.43 0.28
CA VAL A 123 12.66 -7.84 -0.01
C VAL A 123 13.45 -8.50 1.12
N ALA A 124 14.49 -7.82 1.63
CA ALA A 124 15.25 -8.30 2.76
C ALA A 124 14.37 -8.53 4.01
N PHE A 125 13.55 -7.54 4.39
CA PHE A 125 12.64 -7.70 5.53
C PHE A 125 11.59 -8.80 5.33
N HIS A 126 11.06 -8.97 4.12
CA HIS A 126 10.15 -10.08 3.83
C HIS A 126 10.82 -11.44 4.01
N ASN A 127 12.08 -11.58 3.61
CA ASN A 127 12.85 -12.82 3.83
C ASN A 127 13.09 -13.05 5.32
N LEU A 128 13.53 -12.03 6.06
CA LEU A 128 13.74 -12.12 7.51
C LEU A 128 12.45 -12.50 8.26
N LEU A 129 11.31 -11.91 7.88
CA LEU A 129 10.01 -12.26 8.45
C LEU A 129 9.60 -13.70 8.12
N ARG A 130 9.84 -14.14 6.89
CA ARG A 130 9.53 -15.52 6.44
C ARG A 130 10.36 -16.56 7.19
N ASN A 131 11.62 -16.24 7.45
CA ASN A 131 12.55 -17.13 8.17
C ASN A 131 12.39 -17.06 9.69
N GLY A 132 11.53 -16.20 10.22
CA GLY A 132 11.34 -16.03 11.67
C GLY A 132 12.51 -15.32 12.37
N GLU A 133 13.38 -14.64 11.62
CA GLU A 133 14.56 -13.94 12.13
C GLU A 133 14.21 -12.62 12.82
N ILE A 134 12.99 -12.12 12.60
CA ILE A 134 12.44 -10.94 13.27
C ILE A 134 11.47 -11.38 14.38
N LYS A 135 11.85 -11.10 15.62
CA LYS A 135 11.01 -11.32 16.80
C LYS A 135 10.10 -10.12 17.03
N LYS A 136 8.78 -10.34 16.94
CA LYS A 136 7.75 -9.35 17.27
C LYS A 136 7.09 -9.73 18.58
N LYS A 137 7.03 -8.80 19.53
CA LYS A 137 6.27 -8.94 20.77
C LYS A 137 4.97 -8.16 20.62
N TYR A 138 3.85 -8.80 20.95
CA TYR A 138 2.50 -8.26 20.87
C TYR A 138 1.94 -8.10 22.28
#